data_AF-A0A318CQJ9-F1
#
_entry.id   AF-A0A318CQJ9-F1
#
_cell.length_a   1.000
_cell.length_b   1.000
_cell.length_c   1.000
_cell.angle_alpha   90.00
_cell.angle_beta   90.00
_cell.angle_gamma   90.00
#
_symmetry.space_group_name_H-M   'P 1'
#
loop_
_entity.id
_entity.type
_entity.pdbx_description
1 polymer ?
#
loop_
_entity_poly.entity_id
_entity_poly.type
_entity_poly.pdbx_seq_one_letter_code
_entity_poly.pdbx_strand_id
1 'polypeptide(L)'
;LGIMDGLPGLEAVFKQEFPSAKVQRCQVHVARNVLAKVPKKLKKEVADDLRSIFYASSRKKWKDTILSAVSCLERSINACLTFFSFPEEEWISLRTTNIIERLNKEFKRRTKPMEILAGETACYRLLAFISLRMELHWRSNPIGKVRNNLPFHKELAYEKFTQKS
;
A
#
# COMPACT_ATOMS: atom_id res chain seq x y z
N LEU A 1 -0.80 -10.50 5.69
CA LEU A 1 0.22 -9.95 4.77
C LEU A 1 0.65 -8.59 5.29
N GLY A 2 1.93 -8.37 5.58
CA GLY A 2 2.45 -7.04 5.87
C GLY A 2 2.91 -6.36 4.58
N ILE A 3 2.41 -5.17 4.27
CA ILE A 3 2.85 -4.37 3.10
C ILE A 3 3.68 -3.19 3.61
N MET A 4 4.94 -3.10 3.21
CA MET A 4 5.88 -2.12 3.74
C MET A 4 6.63 -1.39 2.63
N ASP A 5 7.01 -0.14 2.87
CA ASP A 5 7.94 0.62 2.02
C ASP A 5 9.32 -0.04 1.93
N GLY A 6 9.65 -0.83 2.96
CA GLY A 6 10.75 -1.76 3.17
C GLY A 6 12.02 -1.11 3.70
N LEU A 7 11.80 -0.35 4.77
CA LEU A 7 12.76 -0.14 5.84
C LEU A 7 13.27 -1.48 6.38
N PRO A 8 14.60 -1.73 6.40
CA PRO A 8 15.16 -3.02 6.79
C PRO A 8 14.75 -3.50 8.18
N GLY A 9 14.72 -2.58 9.17
CA GLY A 9 14.35 -2.92 10.54
C GLY A 9 12.88 -3.32 10.70
N LEU A 10 11.98 -2.71 9.93
CA LEU A 10 10.54 -2.96 10.03
C LEU A 10 10.19 -4.38 9.54
N GLU A 11 10.79 -4.82 8.44
CA GLU A 11 10.57 -6.17 7.91
C GLU A 11 11.07 -7.25 8.89
N ALA A 12 12.23 -7.01 9.52
CA ALA A 12 12.79 -7.94 10.50
C ALA A 12 11.88 -8.09 11.73
N VAL A 13 11.49 -6.97 12.34
CA VAL A 13 10.60 -6.96 13.52
C VAL A 13 9.23 -7.57 13.18
N PHE A 14 8.66 -7.22 12.03
CA PHE A 14 7.36 -7.77 11.65
C PHE A 14 7.39 -9.30 11.49
N LYS A 15 8.46 -9.87 10.95
CA LYS A 15 8.62 -11.33 10.84
C LYS A 15 8.83 -12.00 12.19
N GLN A 16 9.42 -11.31 13.16
CA GLN A 16 9.56 -11.80 14.53
C GLN A 16 8.19 -11.83 15.24
N GLU A 17 7.43 -10.75 15.15
CA GLU A 17 6.10 -10.65 15.78
C GLU A 17 5.03 -11.49 15.08
N PHE A 18 5.13 -11.65 13.75
CA PHE A 18 4.18 -12.41 12.95
C PHE A 18 4.87 -13.48 12.09
N PRO A 19 5.33 -14.60 12.67
CA PRO A 19 6.12 -15.62 11.95
C PRO A 19 5.39 -16.24 10.76
N SER A 20 4.08 -16.42 10.86
CA SER A 20 3.24 -17.00 9.80
C SER A 20 2.85 -15.97 8.72
N ALA A 21 3.15 -14.69 8.92
CA ALA A 21 2.76 -13.64 7.99
C ALA A 21 3.75 -13.51 6.83
N LYS A 22 3.20 -13.40 5.62
CA LYS A 22 3.97 -13.01 4.44
C LYS A 22 4.24 -11.51 4.46
N VAL A 23 5.35 -11.10 3.82
CA VAL A 23 5.72 -9.69 3.60
C VAL A 23 5.66 -9.36 2.12
N GLN A 24 5.18 -8.15 1.83
CA GLN A 24 5.16 -7.57 0.50
C GLN A 24 5.80 -6.18 0.52
N ARG A 25 6.59 -5.87 -0.51
CA ARG A 25 7.05 -4.51 -0.77
C ARG A 25 5.93 -3.67 -1.39
N CYS A 26 5.80 -2.43 -0.92
CA CYS A 26 4.86 -1.48 -1.46
C CYS A 26 5.24 -1.13 -2.92
N GLN A 27 4.32 -1.43 -3.84
CA GLN A 27 4.51 -1.21 -5.28
C GLN A 27 4.78 0.26 -5.64
N VAL A 28 4.13 1.20 -4.94
CA VAL A 28 4.34 2.65 -5.13
C VAL A 28 5.77 3.05 -4.79
N HIS A 29 6.30 2.55 -3.66
CA HIS A 29 7.66 2.86 -3.24
C HIS A 29 8.69 2.23 -4.15
N VAL A 30 8.48 0.98 -4.57
CA VAL A 30 9.37 0.32 -5.54
C VAL A 30 9.35 1.04 -6.88
N ALA A 31 8.19 1.37 -7.43
CA ALA A 31 8.09 2.13 -8.67
C ALA A 31 8.81 3.49 -8.58
N ARG A 32 8.61 4.23 -7.48
CA ARG A 32 9.31 5.50 -7.25
C ARG A 32 10.83 5.33 -7.22
N ASN A 33 11.33 4.30 -6.52
CA ASN A 33 12.76 4.01 -6.42
C ASN A 33 13.37 3.63 -7.77
N VAL A 34 12.63 2.91 -8.61
CA VAL A 34 13.06 2.57 -9.98
C VAL A 34 13.08 3.81 -10.85
N LEU A 35 11.98 4.54 -10.93
CA LEU A 35 11.83 5.73 -11.78
C LEU A 35 12.76 6.88 -11.38
N ALA A 36 13.27 6.90 -10.14
CA ALA A 36 14.31 7.84 -9.71
C ALA A 36 15.65 7.61 -10.43
N LYS A 37 15.96 6.35 -10.80
CA LYS A 37 17.22 5.95 -11.46
C LYS A 37 17.13 5.94 -12.98
N VAL A 38 15.93 6.09 -13.54
CA VAL A 38 15.68 6.03 -14.98
C VAL A 38 15.86 7.42 -15.61
N PRO A 39 16.56 7.54 -16.76
CA PRO A 39 16.65 8.80 -17.50
C PRO A 39 15.27 9.34 -17.88
N LYS A 40 15.08 10.68 -17.82
CA LYS A 40 13.77 11.33 -18.05
C LYS A 40 13.07 10.88 -19.35
N LYS A 41 13.83 10.63 -20.42
CA LYS A 41 13.32 10.18 -21.73
C LYS A 41 12.64 8.81 -21.67
N LEU A 42 13.12 7.90 -20.83
CA LEU A 42 12.63 6.52 -20.71
C LEU A 42 11.66 6.31 -19.55
N LYS A 43 11.44 7.33 -18.69
CA LYS A 43 10.60 7.19 -17.50
C LYS A 43 9.17 6.74 -17.79
N LYS A 44 8.59 7.19 -18.91
CA LYS A 44 7.21 6.83 -19.27
C LYS A 44 7.11 5.34 -19.63
N GLU A 45 7.97 4.89 -20.54
CA GLU A 45 8.05 3.50 -20.98
C GLU A 45 8.27 2.56 -19.78
N VAL A 46 9.28 2.84 -18.95
CA VAL A 46 9.57 2.04 -17.76
C VAL A 46 8.41 2.06 -16.74
N ALA A 47 7.69 3.17 -16.61
CA ALA A 47 6.52 3.23 -15.73
C ALA A 47 5.37 2.36 -16.24
N ASP A 48 5.14 2.34 -17.55
CA ASP A 48 4.11 1.54 -18.20
C ASP A 48 4.45 0.03 -18.09
N ASP A 49 5.72 -0.34 -18.26
CA ASP A 49 6.21 -1.70 -18.04
C ASP A 49 6.05 -2.17 -16.59
N LEU A 50 6.44 -1.33 -15.61
CA LEU A 50 6.22 -1.63 -14.19
C LEU A 50 4.74 -1.83 -13.89
N ARG A 51 3.87 -1.04 -14.51
CA ARG A 51 2.42 -1.17 -14.36
C ARG A 51 1.92 -2.47 -14.98
N SER A 52 2.40 -2.85 -16.16
CA SER A 52 2.00 -4.13 -16.78
C SER A 52 2.34 -5.33 -15.90
N ILE A 53 3.51 -5.30 -15.24
CA ILE A 53 3.95 -6.32 -14.29
C ILE A 53 3.03 -6.39 -13.06
N PHE A 54 2.73 -5.26 -12.42
CA PHE A 54 1.88 -5.23 -11.22
C PHE A 54 0.42 -5.59 -11.49
N TYR A 55 -0.03 -5.41 -12.73
CA TYR A 55 -1.38 -5.75 -13.18
C TYR A 55 -1.48 -7.04 -13.98
N ALA A 56 -0.39 -7.81 -14.08
CA ALA A 56 -0.38 -9.10 -14.77
C ALA A 56 -1.40 -10.07 -14.15
N SER A 57 -1.99 -10.92 -15.00
CA SER A 57 -2.94 -11.98 -14.59
C SER A 57 -2.26 -13.15 -13.89
N SER A 58 -0.93 -13.29 -14.01
CA SER A 58 -0.19 -14.34 -13.32
C SER A 58 1.28 -13.99 -13.10
N ARG A 59 1.90 -14.65 -12.13
CA ARG A 59 3.34 -14.54 -11.82
C ARG A 59 4.24 -15.09 -12.95
N LYS A 60 3.76 -15.91 -13.88
CA LYS A 60 4.61 -16.43 -14.97
C LYS A 60 4.79 -15.39 -16.10
N LYS A 61 3.71 -14.69 -16.47
CA LYS A 61 3.69 -13.78 -17.62
C LYS A 61 4.67 -12.61 -17.53
N TRP A 62 5.00 -12.12 -16.32
CA TRP A 62 5.92 -10.99 -16.19
C TRP A 62 7.39 -11.36 -16.46
N LYS A 63 7.78 -12.63 -16.23
CA LYS A 63 9.15 -13.09 -16.47
C LYS A 63 9.52 -13.03 -17.96
N ASP A 64 8.54 -13.30 -18.82
CA ASP A 64 8.73 -13.27 -20.28
C ASP A 64 8.79 -11.83 -20.83
N THR A 65 8.39 -10.83 -20.03
CA THR A 65 8.26 -9.43 -20.47
C THR A 65 9.56 -8.61 -20.28
N ILE A 66 10.50 -9.04 -19.43
CA ILE A 66 11.69 -8.24 -19.09
C ILE A 66 12.97 -8.93 -19.59
N LEU A 67 13.53 -8.43 -20.70
CA LEU A 67 14.86 -8.79 -21.18
C LEU A 67 15.92 -7.81 -20.64
N SER A 68 16.86 -8.35 -19.87
CA SER A 68 18.17 -7.81 -19.46
C SER A 68 18.25 -6.59 -18.53
N ALA A 69 17.21 -5.76 -18.42
CA ALA A 69 17.25 -4.62 -17.51
C ALA A 69 16.87 -5.04 -16.08
N VAL A 70 17.93 -5.36 -15.32
CA VAL A 70 18.02 -5.21 -13.85
C VAL A 70 17.70 -6.47 -13.02
N SER A 71 18.68 -7.36 -12.90
CA SER A 71 18.74 -8.42 -11.87
C SER A 71 18.56 -7.89 -10.43
N CYS A 72 19.00 -6.66 -10.16
CA CYS A 72 18.78 -5.98 -8.87
C CYS A 72 17.28 -5.67 -8.59
N LEU A 73 16.48 -5.53 -9.64
CA LEU A 73 15.05 -5.27 -9.58
C LEU A 73 14.26 -6.55 -9.38
N GLU A 74 14.75 -7.68 -9.88
CA GLU A 74 14.06 -8.97 -9.81
C GLU A 74 13.68 -9.35 -8.36
N ARG A 75 14.59 -9.16 -7.40
CA ARG A 75 14.32 -9.41 -5.98
C ARG A 75 13.24 -8.47 -5.44
N SER A 76 13.25 -7.21 -5.84
CA SER A 76 12.28 -6.20 -5.39
C SER A 76 10.91 -6.44 -6.02
N ILE A 77 10.86 -6.85 -7.29
CA ILE A 77 9.64 -7.18 -8.02
C ILE A 77 9.01 -8.44 -7.42
N ASN A 78 9.78 -9.50 -7.17
CA ASN A 78 9.27 -10.70 -6.52
C ASN A 78 8.61 -10.39 -5.16
N ALA A 79 9.21 -9.49 -4.37
CA ALA A 79 8.64 -9.03 -3.11
C ALA A 79 7.37 -8.18 -3.29
N CYS A 80 7.19 -7.47 -4.42
CA CYS A 80 5.95 -6.74 -4.76
C CYS A 80 4.80 -7.66 -5.21
N LEU A 81 5.12 -8.88 -5.62
CA LEU A 81 4.20 -9.85 -6.22
C LEU A 81 3.73 -10.92 -5.22
N THR A 82 3.90 -10.71 -3.91
CA THR A 82 3.46 -11.64 -2.87
C THR A 82 1.93 -11.78 -2.81
N PHE A 83 1.18 -10.75 -3.22
CA PHE A 83 -0.28 -10.76 -3.28
C PHE A 83 -0.86 -11.89 -4.17
N PHE A 84 -0.12 -12.39 -5.17
CA PHE A 84 -0.56 -13.55 -5.98
C PHE A 84 -0.79 -14.82 -5.16
N SER A 85 -0.31 -14.87 -3.92
CA SER A 85 -0.56 -16.00 -3.02
C SER A 85 -1.84 -15.87 -2.19
N PHE A 86 -2.68 -14.87 -2.49
CA PHE A 86 -3.98 -14.59 -1.88
C PHE A 86 -5.09 -14.69 -2.95
N PRO A 87 -6.37 -14.80 -2.54
CA PRO A 87 -7.50 -14.84 -3.47
C PRO A 87 -7.54 -13.65 -4.42
N GLU A 88 -7.97 -13.87 -5.67
CA GLU A 88 -7.97 -12.85 -6.73
C GLU A 88 -8.85 -11.65 -6.37
N GLU A 89 -9.91 -11.87 -5.59
CA GLU A 89 -10.81 -10.85 -5.09
C GLU A 89 -10.09 -9.80 -4.24
N GLU A 90 -9.01 -10.17 -3.57
CA GLU A 90 -8.22 -9.30 -2.68
C GLU A 90 -7.15 -8.51 -3.41
N TRP A 91 -6.76 -8.91 -4.63
CA TRP A 91 -5.58 -8.34 -5.30
C TRP A 91 -5.68 -6.83 -5.53
N ILE A 92 -6.88 -6.28 -5.74
CA ILE A 92 -7.05 -4.83 -5.88
C ILE A 92 -6.68 -4.13 -4.56
N SER A 93 -7.21 -4.62 -3.44
CA SER A 93 -6.94 -4.05 -2.11
C SER A 93 -5.48 -4.21 -1.71
N LEU A 94 -4.86 -5.37 -2.01
CA LEU A 94 -3.46 -5.66 -1.66
C LEU A 94 -2.43 -4.90 -2.52
N ARG A 95 -2.83 -4.36 -3.67
CA ARG A 95 -1.94 -3.59 -4.56
C ARG A 95 -1.99 -2.10 -4.31
N THR A 96 -3.17 -1.56 -3.99
CA THR A 96 -3.36 -0.11 -3.87
C THR A 96 -3.07 0.39 -2.45
N THR A 97 -2.34 1.50 -2.33
CA THR A 97 -2.15 2.20 -1.04
C THR A 97 -3.11 3.39 -0.87
N ASN A 98 -4.20 3.43 -1.65
CA ASN A 98 -5.12 4.58 -1.71
C ASN A 98 -5.65 5.01 -0.34
N ILE A 99 -5.93 4.05 0.56
CA ILE A 99 -6.43 4.32 1.91
C ILE A 99 -5.38 5.07 2.74
N ILE A 100 -4.14 4.57 2.73
CA ILE A 100 -3.01 5.18 3.45
C ILE A 100 -2.69 6.56 2.87
N GLU A 101 -2.64 6.67 1.53
CA GLU A 101 -2.39 7.95 0.86
C GLU A 101 -3.51 8.97 1.13
N ARG A 102 -4.76 8.52 1.26
CA ARG A 102 -5.89 9.39 1.64
C ARG A 102 -5.70 9.93 3.05
N LEU A 103 -5.37 9.07 4.02
CA LEU A 103 -5.09 9.50 5.39
C LEU A 103 -3.95 10.52 5.44
N ASN A 104 -2.83 10.22 4.78
CA ASN A 104 -1.69 11.12 4.68
C ASN A 104 -2.07 12.46 4.04
N LYS A 105 -2.92 12.44 3.01
CA LYS A 105 -3.42 13.66 2.35
C LYS A 105 -4.30 14.48 3.28
N GLU A 106 -5.22 13.86 4.02
CA GLU A 106 -6.06 14.58 4.99
C GLU A 106 -5.23 15.18 6.13
N PHE A 107 -4.24 14.43 6.63
CA PHE A 107 -3.29 14.93 7.62
C PHE A 107 -2.53 16.16 7.10
N LYS A 108 -1.90 16.05 5.93
CA LYS A 108 -1.20 17.17 5.27
C LYS A 108 -2.10 18.36 4.99
N ARG A 109 -3.38 18.14 4.65
CA ARG A 109 -4.35 19.23 4.41
C ARG A 109 -4.59 20.08 5.66
N ARG A 110 -4.54 19.48 6.85
CA ARG A 110 -4.73 20.19 8.12
C ARG A 110 -3.45 20.83 8.63
N THR A 111 -2.31 20.17 8.46
CA THR A 111 -1.04 20.66 8.98
C THR A 111 -0.36 21.67 8.06
N LYS A 112 -0.58 21.62 6.74
CA LYS A 112 0.07 22.52 5.77
C LYS A 112 -0.16 24.01 6.07
N PRO A 113 -1.36 24.50 6.42
CA PRO A 113 -1.58 25.90 6.78
C PRO A 113 -1.02 26.30 8.14
N MET A 114 -0.71 25.33 9.02
CA MET A 114 -0.23 25.61 10.37
C MET A 114 1.27 25.99 10.39
N GLU A 115 2.02 25.58 9.36
CA GLU A 115 3.48 25.71 9.16
C GLU A 115 4.33 25.06 10.27
N ILE A 116 4.02 25.31 11.54
CA ILE A 116 4.66 24.77 12.73
C ILE A 116 3.60 24.15 13.65
N LEU A 117 3.91 22.98 14.22
CA LEU A 117 3.10 22.34 15.24
C LEU A 117 3.73 22.57 16.62
N ALA A 118 2.88 22.69 17.64
CA ALA A 118 3.30 22.87 19.04
C ALA A 118 3.83 21.56 19.66
N GLY A 119 4.88 21.00 19.08
CA GLY A 119 5.54 19.78 19.53
C GLY A 119 4.86 18.48 19.09
N GLU A 120 5.47 17.37 19.50
CA GLU A 120 5.09 16.02 19.10
C GLU A 120 3.69 15.62 19.59
N THR A 121 3.35 15.97 20.84
CA THR A 121 2.02 15.67 21.40
C THR A 121 0.89 16.33 20.61
N ALA A 122 1.08 17.57 20.16
CA ALA A 122 0.10 18.25 19.31
C ALA A 122 -0.06 17.55 17.96
N CYS A 123 1.04 17.09 17.38
CA CYS A 123 1.05 16.30 16.14
C CYS A 123 0.24 15.01 16.29
N TYR A 124 0.50 14.22 17.35
CA TYR A 124 -0.26 12.99 17.61
C TYR A 124 -1.73 13.25 17.87
N ARG A 125 -2.08 14.30 18.62
CA ARG A 125 -3.48 14.68 18.86
C ARG A 125 -4.21 14.99 17.55
N LEU A 126 -3.58 15.74 16.65
CA LEU A 126 -4.15 16.02 15.32
C LEU A 126 -4.29 14.75 14.48
N LEU A 127 -3.27 13.89 14.46
CA LEU A 127 -3.30 12.64 13.71
C LEU A 127 -4.41 11.72 14.22
N ALA A 128 -4.53 11.55 15.54
CA ALA A 128 -5.56 10.75 16.18
C ALA A 128 -6.95 11.30 15.86
N PHE A 129 -7.15 12.61 16.02
CA PHE A 129 -8.43 13.26 15.70
C PHE A 129 -8.84 13.09 14.23
N ILE A 130 -7.90 13.27 13.30
CA ILE A 130 -8.16 13.08 11.86
C ILE A 130 -8.49 11.62 11.56
N SER A 131 -7.77 10.68 12.18
CA SER A 131 -8.01 9.24 12.00
C SER A 131 -9.40 8.83 12.49
N LEU A 132 -9.78 9.24 13.70
CA LEU A 132 -11.12 9.00 14.26
C LEU A 132 -12.22 9.62 13.40
N ARG A 133 -12.02 10.87 12.96
CA ARG A 133 -12.98 11.53 12.07
C ARG A 133 -13.12 10.80 10.75
N MET A 134 -12.04 10.29 10.18
CA MET A 134 -12.09 9.53 8.94
C MET A 134 -12.86 8.22 9.15
N GLU A 135 -12.52 7.46 10.20
CA GLU A 135 -13.17 6.20 10.57
C GLU A 135 -14.70 6.32 10.64
N LEU A 136 -15.21 7.37 11.31
CA LEU A 136 -16.64 7.66 11.42
C LEU A 136 -17.37 7.73 10.07
N HIS A 137 -16.68 8.15 9.01
CA HIS A 137 -17.28 8.35 7.68
C HIS A 137 -17.03 7.18 6.74
N TRP A 138 -16.19 6.19 7.10
CA TRP A 138 -15.84 5.09 6.19
C TRP A 138 -17.02 4.15 5.92
N ARG A 139 -18.00 4.08 6.84
CA ARG A 139 -19.22 3.31 6.63
C ARG A 139 -20.14 3.93 5.58
N SER A 140 -20.34 5.25 5.62
CA SER A 140 -21.19 5.97 4.66
C SER A 140 -20.49 6.25 3.34
N ASN A 141 -19.16 6.38 3.35
CA ASN A 141 -18.32 6.63 2.18
C ASN A 141 -17.18 5.60 2.13
N PRO A 142 -17.43 4.40 1.58
CA PRO A 142 -16.41 3.36 1.46
C PRO A 142 -15.17 3.86 0.73
N ILE A 143 -13.99 3.62 1.29
CA ILE A 143 -12.75 4.10 0.68
C ILE A 143 -12.30 3.15 -0.44
N GLY A 144 -12.17 3.71 -1.64
CA GLY A 144 -11.58 3.02 -2.78
C GLY A 144 -12.55 2.08 -3.50
N LYS A 145 -12.04 1.38 -4.51
CA LYS A 145 -12.80 0.38 -5.27
C LYS A 145 -12.71 -0.98 -4.57
N VAL A 146 -13.12 -1.04 -3.30
CA VAL A 146 -13.15 -2.31 -2.57
C VAL A 146 -14.32 -3.12 -3.12
N ARG A 147 -14.06 -4.35 -3.56
CA ARG A 147 -15.13 -5.25 -3.98
C ARG A 147 -15.97 -5.58 -2.73
N ASN A 148 -17.26 -5.31 -2.77
CA ASN A 148 -18.21 -5.69 -1.70
C ASN A 148 -18.25 -7.21 -1.46
N ASN A 149 -17.62 -8.00 -2.33
CA ASN A 149 -17.60 -9.45 -2.28
C ASN A 149 -16.47 -10.03 -1.42
N LEU A 150 -15.61 -9.22 -0.79
CA LEU A 150 -14.59 -9.76 0.10
C LEU A 150 -15.27 -10.47 1.29
N PRO A 151 -14.79 -11.67 1.70
CA PRO A 151 -15.31 -12.39 2.86
C PRO A 151 -15.36 -11.51 4.13
N PHE A 152 -14.40 -10.60 4.28
CA PHE A 152 -14.34 -9.60 5.36
C PHE A 152 -15.58 -8.69 5.46
N HIS A 153 -16.23 -8.39 4.33
CA HIS A 153 -17.48 -7.62 4.30
C HIS A 153 -18.72 -8.48 4.54
N LYS A 154 -18.58 -9.81 4.55
CA LYS A 154 -19.69 -10.77 4.68
C LYS A 154 -19.83 -11.36 6.10
N GLU A 155 -18.81 -11.32 6.96
CA GLU A 155 -18.90 -11.86 8.34
C GLU A 155 -18.14 -11.03 9.41
N LEU A 156 -18.73 -11.01 10.62
CA LEU A 156 -18.20 -10.69 11.98
C LEU A 156 -17.43 -9.38 12.23
N ALA A 157 -16.54 -8.93 11.35
CA ALA A 157 -15.80 -7.69 11.52
C ALA A 157 -16.64 -6.44 11.21
N TYR A 158 -17.65 -6.58 10.35
CA TYR A 158 -18.62 -5.51 10.06
C TYR A 158 -19.49 -5.20 11.29
N GLU A 159 -19.85 -6.22 12.07
CA GLU A 159 -20.59 -6.09 13.33
C GLU A 159 -19.72 -5.57 14.49
N LYS A 160 -18.42 -5.89 14.47
CA LYS A 160 -17.43 -5.53 15.51
C LYS A 160 -16.55 -4.34 15.13
N PHE A 161 -16.93 -3.56 14.12
CA PHE A 161 -16.18 -2.34 13.80
C PHE A 161 -16.24 -1.41 15.01
N THR A 162 -15.08 -0.87 15.39
CA THR A 162 -14.69 -0.34 16.72
C THR A 162 -15.61 0.69 17.37
N GLN A 163 -16.62 1.18 16.65
CA GLN A 163 -17.63 2.09 17.17
C GLN A 163 -19.01 1.64 16.70
N LYS A 164 -19.90 1.34 17.65
CA LYS A 164 -21.35 1.28 17.36
C LYS A 164 -21.78 2.71 17.05
N SER A 165 -22.35 2.92 15.86
CA SER A 165 -22.95 4.20 15.46
C SER A 165 -24.11 4.56 16.36
#